data_AF-A0A5E4JAP0-F1
#
_entry.id   AF-A0A5E4JAP0-F1
#
_cell.length_a   1.000
_cell.length_b   1.000
_cell.length_c   1.000
_cell.angle_alpha   90.00
_cell.angle_beta   90.00
_cell.angle_gamma   90.00
#
_symmetry.space_group_name_H-M   'P 1'
#
loop_
_entity.id
_entity.type
_entity.pdbx_description
1 polymer ?
#
loop_
_entity_poly.entity_id
_entity_poly.type
_entity_poly.pdbx_seq_one_letter_code
_entity_poly.pdbx_strand_id
1 'polypeptide(L)'
;MSEVEAKEMAQDADSDSEEDVIDEPEEEGGVTATENTAEDAEKLPFPRATITKLVRKNISAGKQIKGTVKDEMNLWVASMVERIAKKMNSQPYTFVNYDMLKDALAPYDDVQGINKQREELVKRIDLIKKACEEVINRIDADSKAKAVQLKLDAEQLPFPKATITNKLRKHLSDGKTIKGPVKRGLNVWMGNLVERVSKKMNSYAYPYIDRSMFKESIEAYEAVGEIELEKERIIQQMESMKTICDLLVLEVERKFKI
;
A
#
# COMPACT_ATOMS: atom_id res chain seq x y z
N MET A 1 10.06 41.38 35.50
CA MET A 1 8.96 42.11 36.14
C MET A 1 7.68 41.63 35.50
N SER A 2 6.66 41.12 36.17
CA SER A 2 6.48 40.57 37.53
C SER A 2 4.98 40.63 37.77
N GLU A 3 4.41 39.53 38.26
CA GLU A 3 3.23 39.45 39.12
C GLU A 3 1.87 39.85 38.49
N VAL A 4 0.81 39.05 38.51
CA VAL A 4 0.20 38.20 39.56
C VAL A 4 -0.50 39.02 40.64
N GLU A 5 -1.79 39.29 40.42
CA GLU A 5 -2.76 39.61 41.48
C GLU A 5 -4.05 38.80 41.26
N ALA A 6 -4.64 38.31 42.35
CA ALA A 6 -5.90 37.58 42.36
C ALA A 6 -6.53 37.57 43.77
N LYS A 7 -7.73 38.15 43.91
CA LYS A 7 -8.68 38.17 45.06
C LYS A 7 -9.80 39.20 44.72
N GLU A 8 -11.00 39.28 45.31
CA GLU A 8 -11.72 38.54 46.39
C GLU A 8 -13.25 38.65 46.05
N MET A 9 -14.05 37.56 46.08
CA MET A 9 -15.05 37.13 47.10
C MET A 9 -16.36 37.94 47.31
N ALA A 10 -17.46 37.19 47.53
CA ALA A 10 -18.80 37.53 48.09
C ALA A 10 -19.73 38.46 47.24
N GLN A 11 -21.02 38.19 46.99
CA GLN A 11 -22.20 37.89 47.85
C GLN A 11 -22.68 39.13 48.66
N ASP A 12 -23.98 39.51 48.74
CA ASP A 12 -25.29 38.87 48.41
C ASP A 12 -26.39 39.92 48.10
N ALA A 13 -27.51 39.48 47.49
CA ALA A 13 -28.91 40.02 47.59
C ALA A 13 -29.24 41.48 47.17
N ASP A 14 -30.50 41.90 46.96
CA ASP A 14 -31.74 41.30 46.38
C ASP A 14 -32.82 42.42 46.22
N SER A 15 -33.75 42.30 45.26
CA SER A 15 -35.12 42.88 45.17
C SER A 15 -35.54 43.30 43.74
N ASP A 16 -36.72 42.85 43.30
CA ASP A 16 -37.79 43.54 42.54
C ASP A 16 -37.50 44.51 41.35
N SER A 17 -38.37 44.64 40.35
CA SER A 17 -39.49 43.82 39.83
C SER A 17 -40.10 44.54 38.61
N GLU A 18 -40.56 43.84 37.57
CA GLU A 18 -41.80 44.15 36.81
C GLU A 18 -42.10 43.03 35.78
N GLU A 19 -43.36 42.85 35.43
CA GLU A 19 -43.90 41.69 34.70
C GLU A 19 -44.56 42.07 33.35
N ASP A 20 -44.74 41.07 32.47
CA ASP A 20 -45.78 40.94 31.42
C ASP A 20 -45.54 39.55 30.75
N VAL A 21 -46.14 38.41 31.12
CA VAL A 21 -47.56 37.98 31.31
C VAL A 21 -48.27 37.67 29.96
N ILE A 22 -49.15 36.65 29.96
CA ILE A 22 -49.90 36.03 28.83
C ILE A 22 -49.02 35.12 27.93
N ASP A 23 -49.34 33.87 27.58
CA ASP A 23 -50.23 32.78 28.08
C ASP A 23 -49.72 31.45 27.40
N GLU A 24 -50.23 30.22 27.53
CA GLU A 24 -51.52 29.66 28.02
C GLU A 24 -51.26 28.35 28.86
N PRO A 25 -52.02 27.22 28.90
CA PRO A 25 -52.33 26.60 30.20
C PRO A 25 -51.69 25.22 30.49
N GLU A 26 -51.78 24.80 31.75
CA GLU A 26 -51.71 23.40 32.18
C GLU A 26 -53.10 22.72 32.04
N GLU A 27 -53.14 21.42 31.72
CA GLU A 27 -54.30 20.58 32.04
C GLU A 27 -53.87 19.14 32.43
N GLU A 28 -54.68 18.48 33.26
CA GLU A 28 -54.36 17.20 33.90
C GLU A 28 -54.58 15.97 33.00
N GLY A 29 -54.27 14.78 33.53
CA GLY A 29 -54.33 13.52 32.79
C GLY A 29 -55.74 13.02 32.49
N GLY A 30 -56.06 12.86 31.20
CA GLY A 30 -57.24 12.13 30.72
C GLY A 30 -56.89 10.79 30.08
N VAL A 31 -57.40 9.68 30.61
CA VAL A 31 -57.28 8.37 29.95
C VAL A 31 -58.36 8.23 28.88
N THR A 32 -58.01 8.52 27.63
CA THR A 32 -58.82 8.14 26.46
C THR A 32 -58.07 7.09 25.63
N ALA A 33 -58.59 5.86 25.68
CA ALA A 33 -58.19 4.81 24.75
C ALA A 33 -58.80 5.13 23.38
N THR A 34 -58.04 5.82 22.52
CA THR A 34 -58.40 6.02 21.12
C THR A 34 -57.75 4.92 20.27
N GLU A 35 -58.57 3.99 19.78
CA GLU A 35 -58.15 2.88 18.93
C GLU A 35 -57.74 3.38 17.54
N ASN A 36 -56.50 3.87 17.41
CA ASN A 36 -55.91 4.14 16.11
C ASN A 36 -55.57 2.82 15.41
N THR A 37 -56.28 2.56 14.32
CA THR A 37 -56.37 1.32 13.55
C THR A 37 -55.02 0.61 13.37
N ALA A 38 -54.87 -0.56 13.99
CA ALA A 38 -53.62 -1.31 14.03
C ALA A 38 -53.51 -2.33 12.88
N GLU A 39 -53.39 -1.83 11.64
CA GLU A 39 -53.08 -2.65 10.46
C GLU A 39 -51.75 -2.19 9.84
N ASP A 40 -50.83 -3.13 9.63
CA ASP A 40 -49.52 -3.02 8.95
C ASP A 40 -48.54 -1.92 9.39
N ALA A 41 -48.59 -1.50 10.65
CA ALA A 41 -47.41 -0.98 11.33
C ALA A 41 -46.47 -2.14 11.71
N GLU A 42 -45.42 -2.38 10.90
CA GLU A 42 -44.43 -3.45 11.16
C GLU A 42 -43.94 -3.43 12.61
N LYS A 43 -44.18 -4.55 13.33
CA LYS A 43 -43.94 -4.65 14.77
C LYS A 43 -42.43 -4.72 15.06
N LEU A 44 -41.82 -3.54 15.22
CA LEU A 44 -40.39 -3.35 15.47
C LEU A 44 -39.86 -4.32 16.56
N PRO A 45 -38.73 -5.03 16.31
CA PRO A 45 -38.22 -6.07 17.22
C PRO A 45 -37.90 -5.59 18.64
N PHE A 46 -37.48 -4.32 18.81
CA PHE A 46 -37.17 -3.73 20.11
C PHE A 46 -38.01 -2.47 20.40
N PRO A 47 -38.24 -2.11 21.67
CA PRO A 47 -38.87 -0.84 22.01
C PRO A 47 -38.07 0.36 21.50
N ARG A 48 -38.69 1.18 20.65
CA ARG A 48 -38.09 2.37 20.01
C ARG A 48 -37.52 3.38 21.02
N ALA A 49 -38.05 3.44 22.24
CA ALA A 49 -37.52 4.22 23.35
C ALA A 49 -36.13 3.73 23.81
N THR A 50 -35.93 2.41 23.92
CA THR A 50 -34.66 1.78 24.34
C THR A 50 -33.56 2.06 23.32
N ILE A 51 -33.85 1.85 22.02
CA ILE A 51 -32.92 2.18 20.93
C ILE A 51 -32.60 3.68 20.94
N THR A 52 -33.61 4.54 21.09
CA THR A 52 -33.40 6.00 21.18
C THR A 52 -32.51 6.40 22.36
N LYS A 53 -32.67 5.77 23.53
CA LYS A 53 -31.85 6.04 24.73
C LYS A 53 -30.38 5.61 24.54
N LEU A 54 -30.15 4.44 23.94
CA LEU A 54 -28.80 3.94 23.65
C LEU A 54 -28.07 4.79 22.60
N VAL A 55 -28.77 5.21 21.54
CA VAL A 55 -28.21 6.11 20.52
C VAL A 55 -27.97 7.51 21.11
N ARG A 56 -28.92 8.05 21.88
CA ARG A 56 -28.80 9.38 22.52
C ARG A 56 -27.61 9.45 23.48
N LYS A 57 -27.26 8.38 24.20
CA LYS A 57 -26.07 8.31 25.06
C LYS A 57 -24.76 8.62 24.30
N ASN A 58 -24.72 8.35 22.99
CA ASN A 58 -23.52 8.44 22.16
C ASN A 58 -23.59 9.54 21.07
N ILE A 59 -24.61 10.42 21.11
CA ILE A 59 -24.77 11.52 20.15
C ILE A 59 -25.00 12.85 20.89
N SER A 60 -24.17 13.84 20.55
CA SER A 60 -24.21 15.23 21.05
C SER A 60 -25.62 15.78 21.20
N ALA A 61 -25.94 16.35 22.36
CA ALA A 61 -27.30 16.72 22.78
C ALA A 61 -28.11 17.51 21.72
N GLY A 62 -27.51 18.53 21.11
CA GLY A 62 -28.15 19.39 20.11
C GLY A 62 -28.48 18.75 18.76
N LYS A 63 -28.20 17.45 18.53
CA LYS A 63 -28.56 16.76 17.27
C LYS A 63 -29.88 16.00 17.43
N GLN A 64 -30.90 16.35 16.65
CA GLN A 64 -32.16 15.62 16.59
C GLN A 64 -31.98 14.28 15.82
N ILE A 65 -32.52 13.19 16.38
CA ILE A 65 -32.52 11.87 15.72
C ILE A 65 -33.88 11.69 15.04
N LYS A 66 -33.88 11.61 13.69
CA LYS A 66 -35.08 11.40 12.86
C LYS A 66 -35.78 10.07 13.19
N GLY A 67 -37.05 9.95 12.79
CA GLY A 67 -37.85 8.72 12.94
C GLY A 67 -37.17 7.52 12.26
N THR A 68 -36.98 7.60 10.94
CA THR A 68 -36.38 6.55 10.11
C THR A 68 -35.09 5.98 10.69
N VAL A 69 -34.16 6.85 11.14
CA VAL A 69 -32.87 6.44 11.73
C VAL A 69 -33.04 5.61 13.01
N LYS A 70 -34.11 5.81 13.78
CA LYS A 70 -34.42 4.97 14.96
C LYS A 70 -34.93 3.59 14.55
N ASP A 71 -35.65 3.51 13.43
CA ASP A 71 -36.29 2.30 12.93
C ASP A 71 -35.28 1.44 12.16
N GLU A 72 -34.48 2.06 11.28
CA GLU A 72 -33.29 1.46 10.66
C GLU A 72 -32.33 0.89 11.70
N MET A 73 -32.04 1.63 12.78
CA MET A 73 -31.19 1.15 13.88
C MET A 73 -31.83 -0.04 14.61
N ASN A 74 -33.15 -0.05 14.78
CA ASN A 74 -33.89 -1.13 15.44
C ASN A 74 -33.80 -2.44 14.63
N LEU A 75 -34.07 -2.36 13.32
CA LEU A 75 -33.95 -3.46 12.37
C LEU A 75 -32.48 -3.90 12.20
N TRP A 76 -31.53 -2.97 12.19
CA TRP A 76 -30.09 -3.30 12.12
C TRP A 76 -29.62 -4.08 13.36
N VAL A 77 -30.00 -3.66 14.57
CA VAL A 77 -29.69 -4.41 15.81
C VAL A 77 -30.34 -5.80 15.77
N ALA A 78 -31.57 -5.93 15.28
CA ALA A 78 -32.23 -7.24 15.13
C ALA A 78 -31.46 -8.15 14.16
N SER A 79 -31.07 -7.64 13.00
CA SER A 79 -30.23 -8.36 12.03
C SER A 79 -28.86 -8.77 12.60
N MET A 80 -28.35 -8.02 13.59
CA MET A 80 -27.09 -8.33 14.26
C MET A 80 -27.26 -9.48 15.25
N VAL A 81 -28.31 -9.44 16.09
CA VAL A 81 -28.68 -10.52 17.01
C VAL A 81 -28.94 -11.82 16.24
N GLU A 82 -29.64 -11.76 15.10
CA GLU A 82 -29.81 -12.91 14.21
C GLU A 82 -28.49 -13.48 13.68
N ARG A 83 -27.55 -12.63 13.23
CA ARG A 83 -26.24 -13.08 12.72
C ARG A 83 -25.41 -13.74 13.82
N ILE A 84 -25.45 -13.19 15.03
CA ILE A 84 -24.80 -13.77 16.22
C ILE A 84 -25.45 -15.13 16.57
N ALA A 85 -26.78 -15.21 16.60
CA ALA A 85 -27.51 -16.46 16.85
C ALA A 85 -27.21 -17.54 15.81
N LYS A 86 -27.23 -17.19 14.51
CA LYS A 86 -26.88 -18.10 13.40
C LYS A 86 -25.44 -18.61 13.49
N LYS A 87 -24.48 -17.77 13.93
CA LYS A 87 -23.07 -18.16 14.15
C LYS A 87 -22.84 -19.00 15.42
N MET A 88 -23.64 -18.82 16.46
CA MET A 88 -23.63 -19.73 17.62
C MET A 88 -24.23 -21.09 17.24
N ASN A 89 -25.33 -21.09 16.50
CA ASN A 89 -26.03 -22.32 16.05
C ASN A 89 -25.29 -23.08 14.93
N SER A 90 -24.22 -22.55 14.34
CA SER A 90 -23.38 -23.30 13.39
C SER A 90 -22.36 -24.21 14.06
N GLN A 91 -22.29 -24.24 15.40
CA GLN A 91 -21.44 -25.15 16.16
C GLN A 91 -22.13 -26.51 16.39
N PRO A 92 -21.40 -27.64 16.40
CA PRO A 92 -21.98 -29.00 16.45
C PRO A 92 -22.40 -29.44 17.86
N TYR A 93 -22.94 -28.52 18.68
CA TYR A 93 -23.28 -28.76 20.09
C TYR A 93 -24.75 -28.46 20.38
N THR A 94 -25.35 -29.21 21.31
CA THR A 94 -26.78 -29.07 21.67
C THR A 94 -27.08 -27.88 22.58
N PHE A 95 -26.06 -27.20 23.11
CA PHE A 95 -26.19 -26.07 24.02
C PHE A 95 -25.26 -24.92 23.56
N VAL A 96 -25.78 -23.69 23.64
CA VAL A 96 -25.02 -22.47 23.33
C VAL A 96 -24.33 -21.98 24.61
N ASN A 97 -23.00 -21.97 24.61
CA ASN A 97 -22.18 -21.56 25.75
C ASN A 97 -21.63 -20.13 25.58
N TYR A 98 -21.17 -19.52 26.68
CA TYR A 98 -20.63 -18.16 26.68
C TYR A 98 -19.44 -17.96 25.72
N ASP A 99 -18.57 -18.97 25.58
CA ASP A 99 -17.45 -18.91 24.64
C ASP A 99 -17.92 -18.84 23.18
N MET A 100 -19.02 -19.51 22.84
CA MET A 100 -19.63 -19.44 21.51
C MET A 100 -20.19 -18.04 21.21
N LEU A 101 -20.72 -17.36 22.23
CA LEU A 101 -21.14 -15.95 22.14
C LEU A 101 -19.94 -15.03 21.97
N LYS A 102 -18.86 -15.23 22.73
CA LYS A 102 -17.61 -14.47 22.62
C LYS A 102 -17.00 -14.59 21.22
N ASP A 103 -16.89 -15.81 20.70
CA ASP A 103 -16.43 -16.07 19.33
C ASP A 103 -17.38 -15.50 18.28
N ALA A 104 -18.69 -15.49 18.54
CA ALA A 104 -19.67 -14.87 17.65
C ALA A 104 -19.56 -13.33 17.62
N LEU A 105 -19.25 -12.70 18.74
CA LEU A 105 -19.08 -11.25 18.89
C LEU A 105 -17.75 -10.71 18.37
N ALA A 106 -16.65 -11.46 18.49
CA ALA A 106 -15.29 -10.99 18.20
C ALA A 106 -15.10 -10.21 16.86
N PRO A 107 -15.71 -10.58 15.72
CA PRO A 107 -15.58 -9.82 14.47
C PRO A 107 -16.21 -8.42 14.47
N TYR A 108 -17.09 -8.13 15.44
CA TYR A 108 -17.80 -6.85 15.55
C TYR A 108 -17.18 -5.92 16.59
N ASP A 109 -16.38 -6.45 17.52
CA ASP A 109 -15.67 -5.69 18.55
C ASP A 109 -14.40 -5.03 17.96
N ASP A 110 -13.66 -5.76 17.12
CA ASP A 110 -12.38 -5.30 16.52
C ASP A 110 -12.51 -4.47 15.22
N VAL A 111 -13.65 -3.85 14.93
CA VAL A 111 -13.82 -3.07 13.68
C VAL A 111 -12.79 -1.92 13.58
N GLN A 112 -12.37 -1.35 14.71
CA GLN A 112 -11.28 -0.36 14.78
C GLN A 112 -9.91 -0.98 14.46
N GLY A 113 -9.59 -2.16 15.02
CA GLY A 113 -8.33 -2.85 14.76
C GLY A 113 -8.24 -3.41 13.35
N ILE A 114 -9.34 -3.89 12.78
CA ILE A 114 -9.43 -4.32 11.37
C ILE A 114 -9.11 -3.16 10.42
N ASN A 115 -9.63 -1.95 10.69
CA ASN A 115 -9.29 -0.76 9.89
C ASN A 115 -7.81 -0.35 10.05
N LYS A 116 -7.24 -0.47 11.26
CA LYS A 116 -5.78 -0.26 11.46
C LYS A 116 -4.93 -1.32 10.73
N GLN A 117 -5.32 -2.59 10.79
CA GLN A 117 -4.64 -3.69 10.09
C GLN A 117 -4.70 -3.48 8.57
N ARG A 118 -5.84 -3.04 8.03
CA ARG A 118 -5.98 -2.64 6.62
C ARG A 118 -4.97 -1.56 6.23
N GLU A 119 -4.85 -0.48 7.01
CA GLU A 119 -3.84 0.56 6.76
C GLU A 119 -2.42 0.02 6.78
N GLU A 120 -2.08 -0.83 7.75
CA GLU A 120 -0.75 -1.44 7.85
C GLU A 120 -0.45 -2.39 6.68
N LEU A 121 -1.45 -3.12 6.18
CA LEU A 121 -1.32 -3.98 5.00
C LEU A 121 -1.07 -3.15 3.72
N VAL A 122 -1.85 -2.10 3.48
CA VAL A 122 -1.64 -1.20 2.31
C VAL A 122 -0.25 -0.57 2.34
N LYS A 123 0.19 -0.08 3.51
CA LYS A 123 1.55 0.48 3.71
C LYS A 123 2.65 -0.55 3.40
N ARG A 124 2.47 -1.82 3.77
CA ARG A 124 3.44 -2.90 3.45
C ARG A 124 3.47 -3.25 1.96
N ILE A 125 2.32 -3.25 1.28
CA ILE A 125 2.24 -3.54 -0.17
C ILE A 125 2.90 -2.41 -0.99
N ASP A 126 2.69 -1.15 -0.61
CA ASP A 126 3.36 0.01 -1.21
C ASP A 126 4.90 -0.03 -1.05
N LEU A 127 5.40 -0.47 0.11
CA LEU A 127 6.84 -0.68 0.31
C LEU A 127 7.41 -1.78 -0.61
N ILE A 128 6.67 -2.88 -0.84
CA ILE A 128 7.09 -3.94 -1.78
C ILE A 128 7.10 -3.41 -3.22
N LYS A 129 6.08 -2.64 -3.62
CA LYS A 129 6.03 -1.98 -4.94
C LYS A 129 7.23 -1.07 -5.17
N LYS A 130 7.60 -0.25 -4.17
CA LYS A 130 8.77 0.64 -4.21
C LYS A 130 10.09 -0.14 -4.30
N ALA A 131 10.25 -1.23 -3.55
CA ALA A 131 11.43 -2.09 -3.66
C ALA A 131 11.58 -2.69 -5.07
N CYS A 132 10.48 -3.07 -5.73
CA CYS A 132 10.51 -3.51 -7.14
C CYS A 132 10.93 -2.37 -8.09
N GLU A 133 10.47 -1.14 -7.85
CA GLU A 133 10.90 0.04 -8.62
C GLU A 133 12.39 0.37 -8.42
N GLU A 134 12.91 0.29 -7.20
CA GLU A 134 14.35 0.46 -6.92
C GLU A 134 15.20 -0.60 -7.64
N VAL A 135 14.76 -1.86 -7.68
CA VAL A 135 15.44 -2.93 -8.42
C VAL A 135 15.46 -2.66 -9.93
N ILE A 136 14.32 -2.30 -10.54
CA ILE A 136 14.25 -1.95 -11.96
C ILE A 136 15.18 -0.76 -12.25
N ASN A 137 15.04 0.34 -11.52
CA ASN A 137 15.83 1.56 -11.69
C ASN A 137 17.34 1.28 -11.55
N ARG A 138 17.74 0.36 -10.66
CA ARG A 138 19.14 -0.03 -10.49
C ARG A 138 19.69 -0.83 -11.67
N ILE A 139 18.95 -1.82 -12.18
CA ILE A 139 19.36 -2.60 -13.36
C ILE A 139 19.53 -1.67 -14.57
N ASP A 140 18.62 -0.72 -14.71
CA ASP A 140 18.63 0.31 -15.75
C ASP A 140 19.80 1.29 -15.58
N ALA A 141 20.08 1.74 -14.36
CA ALA A 141 21.19 2.62 -14.03
C ALA A 141 22.56 1.94 -14.23
N ASP A 142 22.75 0.71 -13.77
CA ASP A 142 24.00 -0.06 -13.96
C ASP A 142 24.30 -0.30 -15.45
N SER A 143 23.25 -0.39 -16.28
CA SER A 143 23.36 -0.53 -17.74
C SER A 143 23.69 0.80 -18.44
N LYS A 144 23.20 1.94 -17.92
CA LYS A 144 23.43 3.28 -18.49
C LYS A 144 24.73 3.95 -17.98
N ALA A 145 25.15 3.68 -16.75
CA ALA A 145 26.27 4.35 -16.08
C ALA A 145 27.65 4.00 -16.67
N LYS A 146 27.79 2.89 -17.40
CA LYS A 146 29.05 2.45 -18.04
C LYS A 146 29.20 2.92 -19.48
N ALA A 147 28.82 4.17 -19.76
CA ALA A 147 29.19 4.87 -20.98
C ALA A 147 30.74 4.98 -21.06
N VAL A 148 31.38 4.04 -21.76
CA VAL A 148 32.84 3.87 -21.72
C VAL A 148 33.55 5.08 -22.30
N GLN A 149 34.20 5.88 -21.43
CA GLN A 149 35.04 6.99 -21.82
C GLN A 149 36.34 6.48 -22.45
N LEU A 150 36.33 6.32 -23.78
CA LEU A 150 37.48 5.87 -24.56
C LEU A 150 38.41 7.05 -24.82
N LYS A 151 39.64 6.99 -24.30
CA LYS A 151 40.72 7.92 -24.66
C LYS A 151 41.10 7.67 -26.13
N LEU A 152 40.69 8.56 -27.03
CA LEU A 152 40.83 8.37 -28.49
C LEU A 152 42.20 8.83 -29.03
N ASP A 153 43.02 9.38 -28.16
CA ASP A 153 44.21 10.19 -28.47
C ASP A 153 45.53 9.42 -28.25
N ALA A 154 45.43 8.09 -28.07
CA ALA A 154 46.58 7.21 -28.06
C ALA A 154 47.28 7.23 -29.43
N GLU A 155 48.51 7.75 -29.46
CA GLU A 155 49.33 7.87 -30.68
C GLU A 155 49.58 6.51 -31.35
N GLN A 156 49.79 5.47 -30.52
CA GLN A 156 49.95 4.09 -30.96
C GLN A 156 48.69 3.27 -30.62
N LEU A 157 48.10 2.64 -31.63
CA LEU A 157 46.95 1.75 -31.49
C LEU A 157 47.40 0.31 -31.19
N PRO A 158 46.76 -0.42 -30.27
CA PRO A 158 47.16 -1.79 -29.91
C PRO A 158 46.97 -2.82 -31.04
N PHE A 159 46.09 -2.56 -32.02
CA PHE A 159 45.86 -3.45 -33.17
C PHE A 159 46.00 -2.74 -34.52
N PRO A 160 46.36 -3.47 -35.60
CA PRO A 160 46.30 -2.95 -36.96
C PRO A 160 44.89 -2.47 -37.34
N LYS A 161 44.77 -1.18 -37.64
CA LYS A 161 43.51 -0.48 -37.98
C LYS A 161 42.74 -1.11 -39.15
N ALA A 162 43.44 -1.74 -40.10
CA ALA A 162 42.86 -2.48 -41.21
C ALA A 162 42.10 -3.72 -40.72
N THR A 163 42.69 -4.53 -39.84
CA THR A 163 42.08 -5.75 -39.28
C THR A 163 40.75 -5.44 -38.58
N ILE A 164 40.73 -4.40 -37.73
CA ILE A 164 39.51 -3.93 -37.05
C ILE A 164 38.45 -3.48 -38.07
N THR A 165 38.86 -2.73 -39.09
CA THR A 165 37.95 -2.23 -40.14
C THR A 165 37.34 -3.39 -40.96
N ASN A 166 38.14 -4.40 -41.30
CA ASN A 166 37.70 -5.54 -42.11
C ASN A 166 36.79 -6.48 -41.32
N LYS A 167 37.08 -6.71 -40.03
CA LYS A 167 36.20 -7.47 -39.13
C LYS A 167 34.85 -6.77 -38.95
N LEU A 168 34.82 -5.45 -38.76
CA LEU A 168 33.58 -4.67 -38.75
C LEU A 168 32.83 -4.75 -40.08
N ARG A 169 33.52 -4.59 -41.22
CA ARG A 169 32.89 -4.62 -42.55
C ARG A 169 32.18 -5.95 -42.84
N LYS A 170 32.64 -7.08 -42.30
CA LYS A 170 31.97 -8.38 -42.46
C LYS A 170 30.55 -8.43 -41.85
N HIS A 171 30.24 -7.57 -40.88
CA HIS A 171 28.98 -7.60 -40.13
C HIS A 171 28.18 -6.27 -40.21
N LEU A 172 28.56 -5.37 -41.12
CA LEU A 172 27.86 -4.10 -41.37
C LEU A 172 27.46 -4.01 -42.84
N SER A 173 26.22 -3.60 -43.11
CA SER A 173 25.72 -3.44 -44.48
C SER A 173 26.56 -2.43 -45.28
N ASP A 174 26.74 -2.70 -46.57
CA ASP A 174 27.78 -2.07 -47.40
C ASP A 174 27.67 -0.54 -47.50
N GLY A 175 26.44 0.00 -47.49
CA GLY A 175 26.18 1.43 -47.47
C GLY A 175 26.60 2.18 -46.19
N LYS A 176 26.99 1.48 -45.11
CA LYS A 176 27.39 2.12 -43.83
C LYS A 176 28.86 2.52 -43.83
N THR A 177 29.15 3.81 -43.72
CA THR A 177 30.53 4.34 -43.60
C THR A 177 31.00 4.39 -42.15
N ILE A 178 32.03 3.60 -41.84
CA ILE A 178 32.63 3.52 -40.49
C ILE A 178 33.54 4.75 -40.25
N LYS A 179 33.08 5.70 -39.43
CA LYS A 179 33.81 6.94 -39.08
C LYS A 179 35.15 6.67 -38.35
N GLY A 180 36.10 7.58 -38.51
CA GLY A 180 37.45 7.50 -37.91
C GLY A 180 37.48 7.27 -36.39
N PRO A 181 36.72 8.04 -35.57
CA PRO A 181 36.63 7.84 -34.13
C PRO A 181 36.15 6.45 -33.73
N VAL A 182 35.18 5.86 -34.45
CA VAL A 182 34.69 4.49 -34.19
C VAL A 182 35.79 3.46 -34.37
N LYS A 183 36.61 3.61 -35.42
CA LYS A 183 37.78 2.73 -35.68
C LYS A 183 38.86 2.85 -34.61
N ARG A 184 39.10 4.04 -34.05
CA ARG A 184 40.05 4.23 -32.93
C ARG A 184 39.47 3.71 -31.61
N GLY A 185 38.23 4.08 -31.29
CA GLY A 185 37.55 3.70 -30.06
C GLY A 185 37.45 2.19 -29.87
N LEU A 186 36.99 1.45 -30.90
CA LEU A 186 36.93 -0.01 -30.81
C LEU A 186 38.32 -0.65 -30.65
N ASN A 187 39.35 -0.10 -31.30
CA ASN A 187 40.72 -0.59 -31.22
C ASN A 187 41.30 -0.42 -29.80
N VAL A 188 41.15 0.77 -29.21
CA VAL A 188 41.51 1.05 -27.80
C VAL A 188 40.68 0.19 -26.85
N TRP A 189 39.36 0.06 -27.07
CA TRP A 189 38.49 -0.78 -26.23
C TRP A 189 38.91 -2.26 -26.26
N MET A 190 39.26 -2.80 -27.42
CA MET A 190 39.79 -4.16 -27.54
C MET A 190 41.15 -4.32 -26.84
N GLY A 191 42.00 -3.28 -26.84
CA GLY A 191 43.25 -3.28 -26.07
C GLY A 191 42.96 -3.41 -24.57
N ASN A 192 42.09 -2.55 -24.06
CA ASN A 192 41.64 -2.56 -22.66
C ASN A 192 40.83 -3.83 -22.30
N LEU A 193 40.27 -4.55 -23.28
CA LEU A 193 39.66 -5.87 -23.07
C LEU A 193 40.75 -6.94 -22.89
N VAL A 194 41.72 -7.01 -23.80
CA VAL A 194 42.85 -7.95 -23.67
C VAL A 194 43.63 -7.69 -22.39
N GLU A 195 43.88 -6.43 -22.01
CA GLU A 195 44.54 -6.08 -20.75
C GLU A 195 43.79 -6.62 -19.53
N ARG A 196 42.45 -6.53 -19.51
CA ARG A 196 41.62 -7.07 -18.41
C ARG A 196 41.62 -8.60 -18.39
N VAL A 197 41.53 -9.25 -19.54
CA VAL A 197 41.60 -10.72 -19.64
C VAL A 197 42.98 -11.21 -19.21
N SER A 198 44.07 -10.58 -19.65
CA SER A 198 45.43 -10.86 -19.18
C SER A 198 45.60 -10.63 -17.68
N LYS A 199 45.01 -9.58 -17.10
CA LYS A 199 45.03 -9.36 -15.65
C LYS A 199 44.29 -10.44 -14.87
N LYS A 200 43.16 -10.98 -15.38
CA LYS A 200 42.51 -12.15 -14.76
C LYS A 200 43.36 -13.42 -14.94
N MET A 201 43.93 -13.67 -16.11
CA MET A 201 44.86 -14.80 -16.34
C MET A 201 46.15 -14.70 -15.49
N ASN A 202 46.55 -13.51 -15.04
CA ASN A 202 47.67 -13.30 -14.13
C ASN A 202 47.27 -13.39 -12.63
N SER A 203 46.00 -13.62 -12.30
CA SER A 203 45.56 -13.84 -10.90
C SER A 203 45.67 -15.29 -10.44
N TYR A 204 45.85 -16.25 -11.37
CA TYR A 204 46.17 -17.63 -11.02
C TYR A 204 47.63 -17.74 -10.54
N ALA A 205 47.87 -18.53 -9.49
CA ALA A 205 49.18 -18.67 -8.86
C ALA A 205 50.20 -19.55 -9.63
N TYR A 206 49.91 -19.89 -10.89
CA TYR A 206 50.73 -20.78 -11.70
C TYR A 206 51.73 -20.01 -12.58
N PRO A 207 52.94 -20.54 -12.85
CA PRO A 207 53.94 -19.89 -13.69
C PRO A 207 53.65 -19.97 -15.20
N TYR A 208 52.51 -20.56 -15.59
CA TYR A 208 52.05 -20.68 -16.96
C TYR A 208 50.54 -20.37 -17.03
N ILE A 209 50.08 -19.97 -18.22
CA ILE A 209 48.66 -19.77 -18.52
C ILE A 209 48.21 -20.86 -19.48
N ASP A 210 47.08 -21.52 -19.21
CA ASP A 210 46.51 -22.55 -20.07
C ASP A 210 45.13 -22.20 -20.66
N ARG A 211 44.56 -23.14 -21.43
CA ARG A 211 43.27 -22.98 -22.11
C ARG A 211 42.09 -22.86 -21.13
N SER A 212 42.15 -23.46 -19.95
CA SER A 212 41.10 -23.37 -18.93
C SER A 212 41.11 -21.98 -18.28
N MET A 213 42.29 -21.49 -17.90
CA MET A 213 42.49 -20.13 -17.37
C MET A 213 42.03 -19.06 -18.35
N PHE A 214 42.33 -19.23 -19.65
CA PHE A 214 41.82 -18.34 -20.70
C PHE A 214 40.30 -18.39 -20.83
N LYS A 215 39.69 -19.59 -20.87
CA LYS A 215 38.22 -19.75 -20.96
C LYS A 215 37.50 -19.06 -19.82
N GLU A 216 37.86 -19.37 -18.58
CA GLU A 216 37.26 -18.75 -17.39
C GLU A 216 37.52 -17.23 -17.36
N SER A 217 38.63 -16.77 -17.96
CA SER A 217 38.93 -15.34 -18.11
C SER A 217 38.11 -14.60 -19.17
N ILE A 218 37.49 -15.30 -20.13
CA ILE A 218 36.60 -14.71 -21.14
C ILE A 218 35.11 -14.98 -20.92
N GLU A 219 34.75 -15.97 -20.10
CA GLU A 219 33.38 -16.42 -19.82
C GLU A 219 32.39 -15.27 -19.56
N ALA A 220 32.75 -14.33 -18.66
CA ALA A 220 31.92 -13.17 -18.32
C ALA A 220 31.73 -12.15 -19.47
N TYR A 221 32.45 -12.30 -20.59
CA TYR A 221 32.25 -11.53 -21.82
C TYR A 221 31.46 -12.31 -22.88
N GLU A 222 31.52 -13.65 -22.87
CA GLU A 222 30.69 -14.50 -23.73
C GLU A 222 29.25 -14.54 -23.22
N ALA A 223 29.06 -14.64 -21.89
CA ALA A 223 27.75 -14.64 -21.23
C ALA A 223 26.97 -13.30 -21.30
N VAL A 224 27.54 -12.22 -21.83
CA VAL A 224 26.90 -10.88 -21.86
C VAL A 224 25.55 -10.93 -22.58
N GLY A 225 25.43 -11.68 -23.68
CA GLY A 225 24.16 -11.79 -24.41
C GLY A 225 23.04 -12.44 -23.58
N GLU A 226 23.38 -13.45 -22.78
CA GLU A 226 22.45 -14.14 -21.89
C GLU A 226 22.10 -13.26 -20.67
N ILE A 227 23.07 -12.51 -20.15
CA ILE A 227 22.89 -11.55 -19.05
C ILE A 227 21.92 -10.43 -19.44
N GLU A 228 22.04 -9.83 -20.63
CA GLU A 228 21.09 -8.79 -21.05
C GLU A 228 19.66 -9.34 -21.25
N LEU A 229 19.50 -10.55 -21.80
CA LEU A 229 18.18 -11.20 -21.91
C LEU A 229 17.56 -11.52 -20.53
N GLU A 230 18.37 -12.00 -19.58
CA GLU A 230 17.89 -12.30 -18.23
C GLU A 230 17.57 -11.00 -17.44
N LYS A 231 18.27 -9.88 -17.69
CA LYS A 231 17.85 -8.56 -17.18
C LYS A 231 16.47 -8.16 -17.68
N GLU A 232 16.22 -8.24 -18.99
CA GLU A 232 14.91 -7.89 -19.58
C GLU A 232 13.79 -8.74 -18.96
N ARG A 233 14.03 -10.04 -18.80
CA ARG A 233 13.12 -10.97 -18.11
C ARG A 233 12.89 -10.59 -16.64
N ILE A 234 13.93 -10.24 -15.88
CA ILE A 234 13.82 -9.82 -14.48
C ILE A 234 13.01 -8.51 -14.37
N ILE A 235 13.22 -7.55 -15.27
CA ILE A 235 12.44 -6.30 -15.31
C ILE A 235 10.95 -6.61 -15.53
N GLN A 236 10.61 -7.45 -16.53
CA GLN A 236 9.23 -7.86 -16.78
C GLN A 236 8.58 -8.56 -15.57
N GLN A 237 9.34 -9.39 -14.84
CA GLN A 237 8.86 -10.01 -13.60
C GLN A 237 8.61 -8.98 -12.48
N MET A 238 9.48 -7.98 -12.32
CA MET A 238 9.30 -6.89 -11.36
C MET A 238 8.07 -6.02 -11.71
N GLU A 239 7.86 -5.69 -12.98
CA GLU A 239 6.67 -4.97 -13.45
C GLU A 239 5.36 -5.76 -13.23
N SER A 240 5.40 -7.07 -13.45
CA SER A 240 4.28 -7.97 -13.11
C SER A 240 3.99 -7.96 -11.60
N MET A 241 5.01 -8.04 -10.75
CA MET A 241 4.84 -7.95 -9.29
C MET A 241 4.30 -6.60 -8.83
N LYS A 242 4.72 -5.48 -9.43
CA LYS A 242 4.11 -4.16 -9.17
C LYS A 242 2.61 -4.15 -9.51
N THR A 243 2.24 -4.73 -10.66
CA THR A 243 0.84 -4.83 -11.10
C THR A 243 0.00 -5.68 -10.14
N ILE A 244 0.57 -6.78 -9.63
CA ILE A 244 -0.05 -7.61 -8.58
C ILE A 244 -0.21 -6.81 -7.27
N CYS A 245 0.77 -6.00 -6.88
CA CYS A 245 0.67 -5.13 -5.70
C CYS A 245 -0.51 -4.14 -5.83
N ASP A 246 -0.68 -3.50 -6.99
CA ASP A 246 -1.80 -2.58 -7.22
C ASP A 246 -3.17 -3.28 -7.19
N LEU A 247 -3.27 -4.50 -7.72
CA LEU A 247 -4.48 -5.33 -7.59
C LEU A 247 -4.76 -5.72 -6.14
N LEU A 248 -3.73 -6.06 -5.36
CA LEU A 248 -3.87 -6.40 -3.93
C LEU A 248 -4.29 -5.20 -3.08
N VAL A 249 -3.81 -3.98 -3.38
CA VAL A 249 -4.32 -2.76 -2.73
C VAL A 249 -5.81 -2.59 -3.01
N LEU A 250 -6.24 -2.67 -4.27
CA LEU A 250 -7.66 -2.57 -4.66
C LEU A 250 -8.53 -3.68 -4.04
N GLU A 251 -7.98 -4.88 -3.83
CA GLU A 251 -8.69 -5.97 -3.17
C GLU A 251 -8.82 -5.74 -1.65
N VAL A 252 -7.76 -5.29 -0.99
CA VAL A 252 -7.76 -4.91 0.43
C VAL A 252 -8.72 -3.75 0.67
N GLU A 253 -8.67 -2.70 -0.14
CA GLU A 253 -9.59 -1.55 -0.03
C GLU A 253 -11.06 -1.90 -0.31
N ARG A 254 -11.33 -2.95 -1.09
CA ARG A 254 -12.68 -3.44 -1.36
C ARG A 254 -13.19 -4.36 -0.26
N LYS A 255 -12.38 -5.32 0.20
CA LYS A 255 -12.77 -6.33 1.21
C LYS A 255 -12.85 -5.77 2.62
N PHE A 256 -11.99 -4.81 2.96
CA PHE A 256 -11.96 -4.16 4.28
C PHE A 256 -12.64 -2.78 4.24
N LYS A 257 -13.71 -2.64 3.45
CA LYS A 257 -14.56 -1.44 3.41
C LYS A 257 -15.74 -1.61 4.36
N ILE A 258 -15.46 -1.41 5.65
CA ILE A 258 -16.43 -1.41 6.75
C ILE A 258 -16.76 0.05 7.11
#